data_AF-A0A060BWX0-F1
#
_entry.id   AF-A0A060BWX0-F1
#
_cell.length_a   1.000
_cell.length_b   1.000
_cell.length_c   1.000
_cell.angle_alpha   90.00
_cell.angle_beta   90.00
_cell.angle_gamma   90.00
#
_symmetry.space_group_name_H-M   'P 1'
#
loop_
_entity.id
_entity.type
_entity.pdbx_description
1 polymer ?
#
loop_
_entity_poly.entity_id
_entity_poly.type
_entity_poly.pdbx_seq_one_letter_code
_entity_poly.pdbx_strand_id
1 'polypeptide(L)'
;MIILKPVRYGHVCFFVNDGSKDRSETLIEDVCRVEPYFYYVSFQRNCGLSAAMKAGIDVACSRLVGYMDADMQTDIRDFDLLLKYADQYPLVMGIRAER
;
A
#
# COMPACT_ATOMS: atom_id res chain seq x y z
N MET A 1 2.37 4.05 -1.81
CA MET A 1 2.02 2.63 -1.80
C MET A 1 1.28 2.31 -0.51
N ILE A 2 0.13 1.66 -0.58
CA ILE A 2 -0.66 1.18 0.57
C ILE A 2 -0.80 -0.34 0.43
N ILE A 3 -0.39 -1.09 1.46
CA ILE A 3 -0.52 -2.56 1.50
C ILE A 3 -1.70 -2.94 2.38
N LEU A 4 -2.65 -3.72 1.84
CA LEU A 4 -3.88 -4.13 2.52
C LEU A 4 -3.99 -5.65 2.63
N LYS A 5 -4.51 -6.12 3.78
CA LYS A 5 -5.01 -7.50 3.99
C LYS A 5 -6.54 -7.50 3.89
N PRO A 6 -7.20 -8.57 3.41
CA PRO A 6 -8.65 -8.69 3.49
C PRO A 6 -9.20 -9.61 4.61
N VAL A 7 -10.15 -9.01 5.33
CA VAL A 7 -11.45 -9.47 5.87
C VAL A 7 -11.54 -10.75 6.71
N ARG A 8 -11.34 -10.54 8.01
CA ARG A 8 -12.19 -10.97 9.17
C ARG A 8 -11.63 -10.38 10.49
N TYR A 9 -10.37 -9.94 10.44
CA TYR A 9 -9.60 -9.23 11.47
C TYR A 9 -8.93 -8.04 10.77
N GLY A 10 -8.68 -6.93 11.46
CA GLY A 10 -8.41 -5.58 10.91
C GLY A 10 -7.45 -5.46 9.72
N HIS A 11 -7.62 -4.37 8.97
CA HIS A 11 -6.72 -3.97 7.87
C HIS A 11 -5.50 -3.26 8.44
N VAL A 12 -4.36 -3.42 7.78
CA VAL A 12 -3.16 -2.61 8.00
C VAL A 12 -2.97 -1.72 6.79
N CYS A 13 -2.50 -0.50 6.99
CA CYS A 13 -2.04 0.39 5.93
C CYS A 13 -0.54 0.59 6.10
N PHE A 14 0.24 0.39 5.03
CA PHE A 14 1.68 0.61 5.08
C PHE A 14 2.08 1.61 4.00
N PHE A 15 2.57 2.77 4.42
CA PHE A 15 3.04 3.84 3.54
C PHE A 15 4.53 3.67 3.22
N VAL A 16 4.89 3.88 1.96
CA VAL A 16 6.30 4.02 1.57
C VAL A 16 6.51 5.42 1.00
N ASN A 17 7.30 6.22 1.70
CA ASN A 17 7.71 7.55 1.28
C ASN A 17 9.04 7.47 0.52
N ASP A 18 9.02 7.76 -0.78
CA ASP A 18 10.19 7.74 -1.67
C ASP A 18 10.95 9.08 -1.65
N GLY A 19 11.26 9.57 -0.45
CA GLY A 19 12.01 10.81 -0.25
C GLY A 19 11.29 12.07 -0.74
N SER A 20 10.00 12.21 -0.45
CA SER A 20 9.23 13.42 -0.72
C SER A 20 9.88 14.66 -0.10
N LYS A 21 9.76 15.81 -0.78
CA LYS A 21 10.35 17.10 -0.34
C LYS A 21 9.32 18.08 0.23
N ASP A 22 8.07 17.67 0.26
CA ASP A 22 6.94 18.43 0.80
C ASP A 22 6.61 17.94 2.22
N ARG A 23 5.37 18.19 2.67
CA ARG A 23 4.91 17.78 4.01
C ARG A 23 4.44 16.33 4.08
N SER A 24 4.58 15.53 3.01
CA SER A 24 4.06 14.16 2.97
C SER A 24 4.61 13.29 4.08
N GLU A 25 5.91 13.40 4.39
CA GLU A 25 6.53 12.64 5.47
C GLU A 25 5.86 12.97 6.81
N THR A 26 5.79 14.24 7.19
CA THR A 26 5.15 14.69 8.43
C THR A 26 3.70 14.20 8.54
N LEU A 27 2.94 14.29 7.45
CA LEU A 27 1.55 13.82 7.42
C LEU A 27 1.44 12.30 7.64
N ILE A 28 2.36 11.53 7.06
CA ILE A 28 2.44 10.08 7.27
C ILE A 28 2.79 9.76 8.72
N GLU A 29 3.75 10.48 9.32
CA GLU A 29 4.12 10.29 10.73
C GLU A 29 2.95 10.62 11.65
N ASP A 30 2.25 11.73 11.41
CA ASP A 30 1.12 12.19 12.22
C ASP A 30 -0.03 11.18 12.19
N VAL A 31 -0.38 10.64 11.02
CA VAL A 31 -1.46 9.63 10.92
C VAL A 31 -1.05 8.31 11.56
N CYS A 32 0.21 7.87 11.41
CA CYS A 32 0.68 6.63 12.02
C CYS A 32 0.81 6.73 13.55
N ARG A 33 0.90 7.94 14.12
CA ARG A 33 0.86 8.14 15.59
C ARG A 33 -0.51 7.89 16.18
N VAL A 34 -1.58 8.15 15.42
CA VAL A 34 -2.96 8.06 15.92
C VAL A 34 -3.68 6.79 15.47
N GLU A 35 -3.34 6.26 14.29
CA GLU A 35 -3.92 5.04 13.75
C GLU A 35 -3.01 3.82 14.02
N PRO A 36 -3.38 2.90 14.93
CA PRO A 36 -2.51 1.81 15.37
C PRO A 36 -2.24 0.75 14.28
N TYR A 37 -3.01 0.80 13.19
CA TYR A 37 -2.86 -0.10 12.05
C TYR A 37 -2.15 0.55 10.87
N PHE A 38 -1.63 1.77 11.04
CA PHE A 38 -0.92 2.50 10.01
C PHE A 38 0.57 2.49 10.33
N TYR A 39 1.37 2.12 9.34
CA TYR A 39 2.81 2.01 9.45
C TYR A 39 3.46 2.69 8.25
N TYR A 40 4.74 3.00 8.37
CA TYR A 40 5.46 3.63 7.28
C TYR A 40 6.95 3.27 7.24
N VAL A 41 7.55 3.49 6.07
CA VAL A 41 8.99 3.59 5.88
C VAL A 41 9.30 4.77 4.97
N SER A 42 10.38 5.48 5.27
CA SER A 42 10.86 6.61 4.47
C SER A 42 12.25 6.35 3.92
N PHE A 43 12.45 6.66 2.65
CA PHE A 43 13.78 6.77 2.06
C PHE A 43 14.39 8.13 2.40
N GLN A 44 15.71 8.16 2.64
CA GLN A 44 16.45 9.40 2.86
C GLN A 44 16.53 10.31 1.62
N ARG A 45 16.30 9.75 0.43
CA ARG A 45 16.28 10.46 -0.86
C ARG A 45 15.39 9.71 -1.83
N ASN A 46 14.95 10.38 -2.89
CA ASN A 46 14.20 9.73 -3.96
C ASN A 46 15.04 8.63 -4.62
N CYS A 47 14.52 7.40 -4.61
CA CYS A 47 15.12 6.20 -5.16
C CYS A 47 14.29 5.58 -6.30
N GLY A 48 13.11 6.13 -6.57
CA GLY A 48 12.22 5.72 -7.65
C GLY A 48 11.19 4.69 -7.22
N LEU A 49 10.12 4.60 -8.02
CA LEU A 49 8.93 3.78 -7.74
C LEU A 49 9.25 2.30 -7.46
N SER A 50 10.11 1.69 -8.27
CA SER A 50 10.45 0.27 -8.11
C SER A 50 11.21 -0.01 -6.80
N ALA A 51 12.07 0.91 -6.37
CA ALA A 51 12.78 0.79 -5.09
C ALA A 51 11.80 0.93 -3.92
N ALA A 52 10.89 1.91 -3.99
CA ALA A 52 9.84 2.08 -2.99
C ALA A 52 8.89 0.87 -2.91
N MET A 53 8.48 0.33 -4.06
CA MET A 53 7.64 -0.87 -4.14
C MET A 53 8.36 -2.08 -3.52
N LYS A 54 9.61 -2.30 -3.88
CA LYS A 54 10.41 -3.40 -3.33
C LYS A 54 10.56 -3.29 -1.81
N ALA A 55 10.89 -2.10 -1.31
CA ALA A 55 11.04 -1.88 0.12
C ALA A 55 9.74 -2.17 0.90
N GLY A 56 8.58 -1.74 0.39
CA GLY A 56 7.33 -2.06 1.06
C GLY A 56 6.96 -3.54 0.98
N ILE A 57 7.27 -4.23 -0.12
CA ILE A 57 7.11 -5.69 -0.19
C ILE A 57 8.02 -6.40 0.83
N ASP A 58 9.27 -5.95 0.98
CA ASP A 58 10.25 -6.57 1.89
C ASP A 58 9.86 -6.47 3.36
N VAL A 59 9.20 -5.38 3.75
CA VAL A 59 8.74 -5.16 5.13
C VAL A 59 7.31 -5.65 5.37
N ALA A 60 6.59 -6.05 4.33
CA ALA A 60 5.22 -6.54 4.44
C ALA A 60 5.18 -7.87 5.20
N CYS A 61 4.48 -7.89 6.33
CA CYS A 61 4.26 -9.10 7.11
C CYS A 61 2.79 -9.54 7.03
N SER A 62 2.41 -10.18 5.91
CA SER A 62 1.03 -10.55 5.64
C SER A 62 0.88 -11.78 4.75
N ARG A 63 -0.29 -12.45 4.86
CA ARG A 63 -0.69 -13.52 3.93
C ARG A 63 -0.91 -12.99 2.52
N LEU A 64 -1.44 -11.78 2.41
CA LEU A 64 -1.76 -11.11 1.15
C LEU A 64 -1.16 -9.71 1.18
N VAL A 65 -0.56 -9.31 0.08
CA VAL A 65 0.02 -7.98 -0.14
C VAL A 65 -0.66 -7.40 -1.37
N GLY A 66 -1.46 -6.35 -1.17
CA GLY A 66 -1.91 -5.46 -2.24
C GLY A 66 -0.96 -4.27 -2.37
N TYR A 67 -0.95 -3.59 -3.52
CA TYR A 67 -0.32 -2.28 -3.64
C TYR A 67 -1.22 -1.37 -4.48
N MET A 68 -1.23 -0.09 -4.15
CA MET A 68 -1.91 0.96 -4.92
C MET A 68 -1.12 2.26 -4.85
N ASP A 69 -1.28 3.09 -5.88
CA ASP A 69 -0.76 4.46 -5.90
C ASP A 69 -1.50 5.33 -4.89
N ALA A 70 -0.81 6.36 -4.39
CA ALA A 70 -1.35 7.28 -3.38
C ALA A 70 -2.24 8.38 -4.00
N ASP A 71 -2.41 8.39 -5.32
CA ASP A 71 -2.98 9.50 -6.08
C ASP A 71 -4.53 9.46 -6.20
N MET A 72 -5.20 8.71 -5.33
CA MET A 72 -6.66 8.51 -5.29
C MET A 72 -7.28 8.07 -6.63
N GLN A 73 -6.49 7.69 -7.64
CA GLN A 73 -7.01 7.18 -8.92
C GLN A 73 -7.57 5.76 -8.79
N THR A 74 -7.15 5.04 -7.75
CA THR A 74 -7.60 3.68 -7.44
C THR A 74 -8.43 3.72 -6.16
N ASP A 75 -9.65 3.18 -6.21
CA ASP A 75 -10.47 3.04 -5.02
C ASP A 75 -9.98 1.83 -4.23
N ILE A 76 -9.86 1.97 -2.91
CA ILE A 76 -9.45 0.88 -2.03
C ILE A 76 -10.40 -0.33 -2.13
N ARG A 77 -11.67 -0.08 -2.47
CA ARG A 77 -12.70 -1.12 -2.68
C ARG A 77 -12.48 -1.92 -3.96
N ASP A 78 -11.63 -1.46 -4.89
CA ASP A 78 -11.27 -2.23 -6.09
C ASP A 78 -10.54 -3.53 -5.71
N PHE A 79 -9.87 -3.57 -4.54
CA PHE A 79 -9.31 -4.81 -4.02
C PHE A 79 -10.38 -5.88 -3.79
N ASP A 80 -11.60 -5.54 -3.36
CA ASP A 80 -12.66 -6.52 -3.11
C ASP A 80 -13.01 -7.36 -4.36
N LEU A 81 -12.78 -6.82 -5.56
CA LEU A 81 -12.92 -7.55 -6.81
C LEU A 81 -11.80 -8.60 -6.99
N LEU A 82 -10.57 -8.24 -6.67
CA LEU A 82 -9.39 -9.10 -6.80
C LEU A 82 -9.38 -10.21 -5.74
N LEU A 83 -9.82 -9.89 -4.52
CA LEU A 83 -9.75 -10.77 -3.37
C LEU A 83 -10.60 -12.03 -3.48
N LYS A 84 -11.65 -11.99 -4.32
CA LYS A 84 -12.46 -13.18 -4.68
C LYS A 84 -11.63 -14.31 -5.28
N TYR A 85 -10.48 -13.98 -5.86
CA TYR A 85 -9.58 -14.93 -6.53
C TYR A 85 -8.29 -15.18 -5.74
N ALA A 86 -8.05 -14.46 -4.64
CA ALA A 86 -6.76 -14.47 -3.93
C ALA A 86 -6.40 -15.81 -3.28
N ASP A 87 -7.39 -16.65 -2.96
CA ASP A 87 -7.16 -17.99 -2.41
C ASP A 87 -6.95 -19.05 -3.51
N GLN A 88 -7.24 -18.73 -4.78
CA GLN A 88 -7.13 -19.65 -5.92
C GLN A 88 -5.84 -19.47 -6.71
N TYR A 89 -5.25 -18.27 -6.67
CA TYR A 89 -4.10 -17.91 -7.48
C TYR A 89 -3.01 -17.23 -6.64
N PRO A 90 -1.72 -17.44 -6.96
CA PRO A 90 -0.61 -16.79 -6.26
C PRO A 90 -0.49 -15.28 -6.57
N LEU A 91 -1.12 -14.83 -7.67
CA LEU A 91 -1.15 -13.44 -8.09
C LEU A 91 -2.50 -13.15 -8.76
N VAL A 92 -3.11 -12.03 -8.40
CA VAL A 92 -4.33 -11.51 -9.02
C VAL A 92 -4.08 -10.05 -9.39
N MET A 93 -4.33 -9.68 -10.65
CA MET A 93 -4.15 -8.32 -11.14
C MET A 93 -5.44 -7.83 -11.82
N GLY A 94 -5.75 -6.56 -11.63
CA GLY A 94 -6.85 -5.87 -12.29
C GLY A 94 -6.35 -4.95 -13.39
N ILE A 95 -7.15 -4.78 -14.44
CA ILE A 95 -6.95 -3.74 -15.46
C ILE A 95 -8.20 -2.86 -15.54
N ARG A 96 -8.02 -1.55 -15.71
CA ARG A 96 -9.13 -0.62 -16.00
C ARG A 96 -9.25 -0.51 -17.52
N ALA A 97 -10.21 -1.23 -18.10
CA ALA A 97 -10.35 -1.36 -19.55
C ALA A 97 -11.07 -0.18 -20.23
N GLU A 98 -11.82 0.63 -19.47
CA GLU A 98 -12.50 1.83 -19.99
C GLU A 98 -12.02 3.07 -19.22
N ARG A 99 -11.38 3.99 -19.94
CA ARG A 99 -11.10 5.36 -19.54
C ARG A 99 -11.66 6.29 -20.60
#